data_AF-A0A3S1F6Y2-F1
#
_entry.id   AF-A0A3S1F6Y2-F1
#
_cell.length_a   1.000
_cell.length_b   1.000
_cell.length_c   1.000
_cell.angle_alpha   90.00
_cell.angle_beta   90.00
_cell.angle_gamma   90.00
#
_symmetry.space_group_name_H-M   'P 1'
#
loop_
_entity.id
_entity.type
_entity.pdbx_description
1 polymer ?
#
loop_
_entity_poly.entity_id
_entity_poly.type
_entity_poly.pdbx_seq_one_letter_code
_entity_poly.pdbx_strand_id
1 'polypeptide(L)'
;LLVLGAGAAIGAVSGVLVTKLRIPSFLVTLGMLSIFSGLALTITGTRPVSIVDDDFSDLFWNGSFLGVQAPIWWTIVLTAAGYYLLHQMPYGRRVYATGGNAVAARFSGVRTDGVKIFAFVLSGMTASLAGLMLAARSTAGNPSLGAGLELDVIAAVIIGGTSLFGGYGSIVGSVVGAIFIGILGFGLLVLGLSTSIQEVIKGAIIIIAVSLNRR
;
A
#
# COMPACT_ATOMS: atom_id res chain seq x y z
N LEU A 1 15.19 -5.99 -8.19
CA LEU A 1 15.32 -6.93 -7.04
C LEU A 1 15.78 -6.25 -5.75
N LEU A 2 16.88 -5.48 -5.76
CA LEU A 2 17.36 -4.77 -4.55
C LEU A 2 16.28 -3.90 -3.88
N VAL A 3 15.47 -3.20 -4.68
CA VAL A 3 14.36 -2.35 -4.19
C VAL A 3 13.29 -3.16 -3.46
N LEU A 4 12.92 -4.34 -3.98
CA LEU A 4 11.97 -5.25 -3.32
C LEU A 4 12.55 -5.80 -2.01
N GLY A 5 13.84 -6.12 -1.99
CA GLY A 5 14.55 -6.55 -0.79
C GLY A 5 14.60 -5.45 0.28
N ALA A 6 14.83 -4.20 -0.12
CA ALA A 6 14.77 -3.05 0.77
C ALA A 6 13.34 -2.87 1.33
N GLY A 7 12.30 -2.92 0.49
CA GLY A 7 10.91 -2.87 0.92
C GLY A 7 10.56 -3.97 1.93
N ALA A 8 10.99 -5.21 1.67
CA ALA A 8 10.82 -6.33 2.59
C ALA A 8 11.52 -6.10 3.93
N ALA A 9 12.76 -5.59 3.91
CA ALA A 9 13.52 -5.30 5.12
C ALA A 9 12.88 -4.18 5.96
N ILE A 10 12.44 -3.11 5.30
CA ILE A 10 11.72 -1.99 5.94
C ILE A 10 10.41 -2.47 6.57
N GLY A 11 9.67 -3.32 5.86
CA GLY A 11 8.48 -4.00 6.38
C GLY A 11 8.80 -4.88 7.58
N ALA A 12 9.87 -5.68 7.51
CA ALA A 12 10.30 -6.53 8.63
C ALA A 12 10.64 -5.69 9.87
N VAL A 13 11.42 -4.62 9.72
CA VAL A 13 11.77 -3.70 10.81
C VAL A 13 10.51 -3.09 11.40
N SER A 14 9.60 -2.57 10.57
CA SER A 14 8.32 -2.00 11.03
C SER A 14 7.51 -3.02 11.83
N GLY A 15 7.41 -4.26 11.32
CA GLY A 15 6.70 -5.34 12.00
C GLY A 15 7.36 -5.76 13.32
N VAL A 16 8.69 -5.80 13.38
CA VAL A 16 9.42 -6.09 14.62
C VAL A 16 9.20 -4.98 15.64
N LEU A 17 9.28 -3.71 15.24
CA LEU A 17 9.02 -2.57 16.13
C LEU A 17 7.60 -2.64 16.70
N VAL A 18 6.59 -2.86 15.86
CA VAL A 18 5.18 -2.96 16.30
C VAL A 18 4.96 -4.14 17.24
N THR A 19 5.55 -5.30 16.95
CA THR A 19 5.29 -6.52 17.73
C THR A 19 6.12 -6.61 19.02
N LYS A 20 7.39 -6.22 18.99
CA LYS A 20 8.31 -6.32 20.13
C LYS A 20 8.20 -5.12 21.08
N LEU A 21 8.14 -3.90 20.54
CA LEU A 21 8.02 -2.68 21.35
C LEU A 21 6.57 -2.35 21.70
N ARG A 22 5.59 -3.08 21.13
CA ARG A 22 4.14 -2.88 21.34
C ARG A 22 3.67 -1.45 21.04
N ILE A 23 4.37 -0.76 20.14
CA ILE A 23 3.99 0.57 19.66
C ILE A 23 2.81 0.40 18.69
N PRO A 24 1.79 1.28 18.73
CA PRO A 24 0.73 1.31 17.73
C PRO A 24 1.29 1.34 16.30
N SER A 25 0.73 0.50 15.41
CA SER A 25 1.18 0.35 14.03
C SER A 25 1.25 1.67 13.27
N PHE A 26 0.23 2.51 13.43
CA PHE A 26 0.13 3.81 12.78
C PHE A 26 1.30 4.74 13.11
N LEU A 27 1.74 4.77 14.38
CA LEU A 27 2.87 5.61 14.80
C LEU A 27 4.19 5.13 14.18
N VAL A 28 4.40 3.82 14.11
CA VAL A 28 5.61 3.26 13.49
C VAL A 28 5.62 3.54 12.00
N THR A 29 4.51 3.34 11.29
CA THR A 29 4.45 3.59 9.85
C THR A 29 4.58 5.06 9.48
N LEU A 30 3.96 5.97 10.25
CA LEU A 30 4.15 7.41 10.06
C LEU A 30 5.58 7.85 10.36
N GLY A 31 6.21 7.33 11.42
CA GLY A 31 7.61 7.60 11.73
C GLY A 31 8.54 7.12 10.62
N MET A 32 8.30 5.90 10.10
CA MET A 32 9.05 5.35 8.98
C MET A 32 8.86 6.19 7.70
N LEU A 33 7.64 6.65 7.41
CA LEU A 33 7.38 7.57 6.29
C LEU A 33 8.27 8.81 6.40
N SER A 34 8.29 9.49 7.54
CA SER A 34 9.13 10.68 7.75
C SER A 34 10.63 10.39 7.61
N ILE A 35 11.10 9.27 8.15
CA ILE A 35 12.52 8.85 8.05
C ILE A 35 12.89 8.60 6.58
N PHE A 36 12.13 7.80 5.85
CA PHE A 36 12.45 7.45 4.47
C PHE A 36 12.28 8.62 3.51
N SER A 37 11.27 9.47 3.71
CA SER A 37 11.13 10.70 2.93
C SER A 37 12.30 11.65 3.16
N GLY A 38 12.76 11.82 4.41
CA GLY A 38 13.94 12.63 4.72
C GLY A 38 15.25 12.05 4.16
N LEU A 39 15.42 10.72 4.24
CA LEU A 39 16.57 10.04 3.65
C LEU A 39 16.56 10.16 2.13
N ALA A 40 15.42 9.98 1.48
CA ALA A 40 15.27 10.14 0.04
C ALA A 40 15.64 11.55 -0.41
N LEU A 41 15.14 12.59 0.27
CA LEU A 41 15.49 13.98 -0.01
C LEU A 41 16.99 14.27 0.16
N THR A 42 17.61 13.67 1.19
CA THR A 42 19.04 13.84 1.47
C THR A 42 19.89 13.19 0.38
N ILE A 43 19.53 11.98 -0.05
CA ILE A 43 20.26 11.21 -1.07
C ILE A 43 20.13 11.87 -2.44
N THR A 44 18.95 12.36 -2.81
CA THR A 44 18.74 12.97 -4.13
C THR A 44 19.15 14.43 -4.20
N GLY A 45 19.61 15.03 -3.10
CA GLY A 45 19.92 16.46 -3.02
C GLY A 45 18.73 17.32 -3.42
N THR A 46 17.52 16.91 -3.03
CA THR A 46 16.21 17.51 -3.35
C THR A 46 15.88 17.65 -4.84
N ARG A 47 16.58 16.93 -5.72
CA ARG A 47 16.36 16.98 -7.17
C ARG A 47 15.79 15.65 -7.70
N PRO A 48 14.98 15.68 -8.76
CA PRO A 48 14.60 14.47 -9.48
C PRO A 48 15.84 13.82 -10.10
N VAL A 49 16.01 12.52 -9.90
CA VAL A 49 17.07 11.73 -10.55
C VAL A 49 16.46 11.02 -11.75
N SER A 50 16.85 11.42 -12.97
CA SER A 50 16.34 10.83 -14.20
C SER A 50 16.75 9.37 -14.34
N ILE A 51 15.81 8.55 -14.79
CA ILE A 51 16.01 7.13 -15.09
C ILE A 51 16.03 7.03 -16.62
N VAL A 52 17.19 6.69 -17.18
CA VAL A 52 17.44 6.67 -18.64
C VAL A 52 17.38 5.25 -19.19
N ASP A 53 17.04 4.27 -18.36
CA ASP A 53 16.96 2.87 -18.76
C ASP A 53 15.57 2.57 -19.34
N ASP A 54 15.51 2.45 -20.67
CA ASP A 54 14.27 2.19 -21.40
C ASP A 54 13.66 0.83 -21.04
N ASP A 55 14.50 -0.20 -20.81
CA ASP A 55 14.06 -1.55 -20.41
C ASP A 55 13.33 -1.52 -19.06
N PHE A 56 13.78 -0.66 -18.14
CA PHE A 56 13.12 -0.45 -16.86
C PHE A 56 11.76 0.23 -17.05
N SER A 57 11.70 1.26 -17.89
CA SER A 57 10.45 1.99 -18.15
C SER A 57 9.41 1.09 -18.83
N ASP A 58 9.85 0.21 -19.72
CA ASP A 58 9.01 -0.75 -20.44
C ASP A 58 8.49 -1.84 -19.51
N LEU A 59 9.33 -2.43 -18.67
CA LEU A 59 8.90 -3.51 -17.78
C LEU A 59 7.82 -3.10 -16.75
N PHE A 60 7.90 -1.86 -16.26
CA PHE A 60 7.05 -1.39 -15.17
C PHE A 60 5.90 -0.47 -15.61
N TRP A 61 6.01 0.19 -16.77
CA TRP A 61 5.02 1.16 -17.22
C TRP A 61 4.65 1.08 -18.70
N ASN A 62 5.62 1.32 -19.60
CA ASN A 62 5.38 1.53 -21.03
C ASN A 62 5.12 0.23 -21.82
N GLY A 63 5.63 -0.90 -21.34
CA GLY A 63 5.51 -2.18 -21.99
C GLY A 63 4.04 -2.58 -22.11
N SER A 64 3.67 -3.02 -23.31
CA SER A 64 2.34 -3.55 -23.58
C SER A 64 2.43 -5.05 -23.85
N PHE A 65 1.62 -5.82 -23.15
CA PHE A 65 1.47 -7.25 -23.38
C PHE A 65 0.01 -7.51 -23.69
N LEU A 66 -0.26 -8.12 -24.86
CA LEU A 66 -1.63 -8.37 -25.38
C LEU A 66 -2.49 -7.08 -25.51
N GLY A 67 -1.87 -5.93 -25.79
CA GLY A 67 -2.57 -4.64 -25.90
C GLY A 67 -2.94 -3.99 -24.57
N VAL A 68 -2.51 -4.56 -23.44
CA VAL A 68 -2.73 -4.04 -22.09
C VAL A 68 -1.40 -3.56 -21.50
N GLN A 69 -1.40 -2.39 -20.85
CA GLN A 69 -0.21 -1.79 -20.24
C GLN A 69 0.29 -2.61 -19.05
N ALA A 70 1.62 -2.66 -18.85
CA ALA A 70 2.30 -3.40 -17.78
C ALA A 70 1.72 -3.21 -16.36
N PRO A 71 1.28 -2.00 -15.93
CA PRO A 71 0.71 -1.80 -14.59
C PRO A 71 -0.50 -2.67 -14.27
N ILE A 72 -1.31 -2.99 -15.29
CA ILE A 72 -2.51 -3.82 -15.12
C ILE A 72 -2.11 -5.28 -14.87
N TRP A 73 -1.07 -5.77 -15.54
CA TRP A 73 -0.54 -7.11 -15.30
C TRP A 73 0.02 -7.25 -13.89
N TRP A 74 0.78 -6.27 -13.42
CA TRP A 74 1.28 -6.25 -12.04
C TRP A 74 0.16 -6.25 -11.01
N THR A 75 -0.90 -5.46 -11.20
CA THR A 75 -2.05 -5.45 -10.28
C THR A 75 -2.81 -6.78 -10.31
N ILE A 76 -3.02 -7.40 -11.48
CA ILE A 76 -3.64 -8.73 -11.59
C ILE A 76 -2.82 -9.79 -10.85
N VAL A 77 -1.51 -9.84 -11.09
CA VAL A 77 -0.62 -10.83 -10.46
C VAL A 77 -0.61 -10.67 -8.95
N LEU A 78 -0.48 -9.43 -8.44
CA LEU A 78 -0.52 -9.16 -7.00
C LEU A 78 -1.87 -9.48 -6.38
N THR A 79 -2.96 -9.17 -7.08
CA THR A 79 -4.33 -9.47 -6.62
C THR A 79 -4.54 -10.98 -6.55
N ALA A 80 -4.12 -11.73 -7.56
CA ALA A 80 -4.22 -13.19 -7.59
C ALA A 80 -3.37 -13.83 -6.49
N ALA A 81 -2.11 -13.40 -6.35
CA ALA A 81 -1.20 -13.88 -5.31
C ALA A 81 -1.74 -13.59 -3.90
N GLY A 82 -2.22 -12.36 -3.67
CA GLY A 82 -2.86 -11.97 -2.42
C GLY A 82 -4.12 -12.78 -2.15
N TYR A 83 -5.00 -12.92 -3.14
CA TYR A 83 -6.24 -13.69 -3.02
C TYR A 83 -5.96 -15.13 -2.59
N TYR A 84 -4.99 -15.77 -3.26
CA TYR A 84 -4.57 -17.13 -2.93
C TYR A 84 -3.98 -17.23 -1.51
N LEU A 85 -3.12 -16.28 -1.13
CA LEU A 85 -2.53 -16.21 0.21
C LEU A 85 -3.57 -16.00 1.32
N LEU A 86 -4.63 -15.22 1.05
CA LEU A 86 -5.66 -14.91 2.05
C LEU A 86 -6.77 -15.97 2.13
N HIS A 87 -7.18 -16.55 1.01
CA HIS A 87 -8.32 -17.49 0.98
C HIS A 87 -7.89 -18.96 1.00
N GLN A 88 -6.79 -19.30 0.31
CA GLN A 88 -6.40 -20.69 0.16
C GLN A 88 -5.33 -21.12 1.17
N MET A 89 -4.42 -20.22 1.57
CA MET A 89 -3.37 -20.58 2.53
C MET A 89 -3.83 -20.50 4.00
N PRO A 90 -3.26 -21.33 4.90
CA PRO A 90 -3.49 -21.23 6.35
C PRO A 90 -3.13 -19.88 6.95
N TYR A 91 -2.23 -19.14 6.28
CA TYR A 91 -1.82 -17.79 6.68
C TYR A 91 -3.03 -16.85 6.78
N GLY A 92 -3.93 -16.84 5.79
CA GLY A 92 -5.09 -15.96 5.80
C GLY A 92 -6.04 -16.18 6.98
N ARG A 93 -6.29 -17.44 7.37
CA ARG A 93 -7.08 -17.77 8.58
C ARG A 93 -6.44 -17.20 9.84
N ARG A 94 -5.10 -17.26 9.93
CA ARG A 94 -4.33 -16.68 11.05
C ARG A 94 -4.38 -15.16 11.05
N VAL A 95 -4.43 -14.52 9.89
CA VAL A 95 -4.62 -13.05 9.76
C VAL A 95 -5.97 -12.63 10.32
N TYR A 96 -7.07 -13.26 9.87
CA TYR A 96 -8.41 -12.95 10.38
C TYR A 96 -8.54 -13.21 11.88
N ALA A 97 -8.03 -14.35 12.36
CA ALA A 97 -8.03 -14.66 13.80
C ALA A 97 -7.24 -13.64 14.61
N THR A 98 -6.04 -13.25 14.14
CA THR A 98 -5.19 -12.26 14.80
C THR A 98 -5.84 -10.87 14.80
N GLY A 99 -6.54 -10.51 13.73
CA GLY A 99 -7.23 -9.23 13.60
C GLY A 99 -8.50 -9.14 14.44
N GLY A 100 -9.29 -10.22 14.54
CA GLY A 100 -10.52 -10.22 15.32
C GLY A 100 -10.27 -10.22 16.83
N ASN A 101 -9.40 -11.11 17.31
CA ASN A 101 -8.99 -11.12 18.71
C ASN A 101 -7.58 -11.71 18.86
N ALA A 102 -6.57 -10.83 18.94
CA ALA A 102 -5.18 -11.24 19.08
C ALA A 102 -4.91 -12.06 20.35
N VAL A 103 -5.64 -11.80 21.45
CA VAL A 103 -5.49 -12.54 22.70
C VAL A 103 -6.00 -13.98 22.54
N ALA A 104 -7.23 -14.14 22.05
CA ALA A 104 -7.82 -15.46 21.79
C ALA A 104 -7.02 -16.27 20.75
N ALA A 105 -6.51 -15.61 19.70
CA ALA A 105 -5.66 -16.24 18.70
C ALA A 105 -4.37 -16.81 19.31
N ARG A 106 -3.74 -16.09 20.26
CA ARG A 106 -2.56 -16.59 20.98
C ARG A 106 -2.88 -17.81 21.83
N PHE A 107 -3.99 -17.81 22.56
CA PHE A 107 -4.44 -18.98 23.33
C PHE A 107 -4.75 -20.19 22.43
N SER A 108 -5.12 -19.96 21.18
CA SER A 108 -5.35 -21.00 20.17
C SER A 108 -4.07 -21.45 19.45
N GLY A 109 -2.88 -21.07 19.94
CA GLY A 109 -1.59 -21.47 19.37
C GLY A 109 -1.13 -20.67 18.15
N VAL A 110 -1.83 -19.59 17.77
CA VAL A 110 -1.41 -18.73 16.65
C VAL A 110 -0.30 -17.79 17.12
N ARG A 111 0.85 -17.85 16.45
CA ARG A 111 1.97 -16.90 16.66
C ARG A 111 1.63 -15.54 16.04
N THR A 112 0.78 -14.75 16.71
CA THR A 112 0.27 -13.46 16.21
C THR A 112 1.37 -12.50 15.79
N ASP A 113 2.52 -12.55 16.47
CA ASP A 113 3.64 -11.64 16.19
C ASP A 113 4.27 -11.95 14.84
N GLY A 114 4.44 -13.24 14.52
CA GLY A 114 4.91 -13.68 13.21
C GLY A 114 3.93 -13.32 12.09
N VAL A 115 2.62 -13.41 12.36
CA VAL A 115 1.58 -13.01 11.41
C VAL A 115 1.66 -11.50 11.12
N LYS A 116 1.78 -10.67 12.15
CA LYS A 116 1.91 -9.21 11.99
C LYS A 116 3.20 -8.84 11.25
N ILE A 117 4.34 -9.44 11.60
CA ILE A 117 5.62 -9.18 10.92
C ILE A 117 5.51 -9.53 9.44
N PHE A 118 4.97 -10.70 9.10
CA PHE A 118 4.82 -11.10 7.70
C PHE A 118 3.87 -10.17 6.93
N ALA A 119 2.79 -9.70 7.55
CA ALA A 119 1.91 -8.70 6.95
C ALA A 119 2.65 -7.38 6.62
N PHE A 120 3.51 -6.90 7.53
CA PHE A 120 4.32 -5.71 7.25
C PHE A 120 5.37 -5.94 6.17
N VAL A 121 5.99 -7.12 6.12
CA VAL A 121 6.93 -7.49 5.04
C VAL A 121 6.22 -7.45 3.68
N LEU A 122 5.05 -8.08 3.56
CA LEU A 122 4.26 -8.05 2.34
C LEU A 122 3.87 -6.63 1.94
N SER A 123 3.41 -5.83 2.91
CA SER A 123 3.07 -4.42 2.66
C SER A 123 4.27 -3.60 2.18
N GLY A 124 5.46 -3.82 2.74
CA GLY A 124 6.69 -3.15 2.31
C GLY A 124 7.12 -3.59 0.91
N MET A 125 6.98 -4.88 0.58
CA MET A 125 7.26 -5.41 -0.75
C MET A 125 6.31 -4.82 -1.80
N THR A 126 5.00 -4.83 -1.55
CA THR A 126 4.02 -4.28 -2.50
C THR A 126 4.13 -2.76 -2.64
N ALA A 127 4.42 -2.04 -1.55
CA ALA A 127 4.68 -0.61 -1.61
C ALA A 127 5.95 -0.28 -2.42
N SER A 128 7.02 -1.06 -2.25
CA SER A 128 8.25 -0.88 -3.04
C SER A 128 8.04 -1.15 -4.53
N LEU A 129 7.21 -2.13 -4.89
CA LEU A 129 6.82 -2.40 -6.27
C LEU A 129 5.97 -1.26 -6.85
N ALA A 130 5.01 -0.73 -6.09
CA ALA A 130 4.24 0.43 -6.49
C ALA A 130 5.13 1.67 -6.69
N GLY A 131 6.15 1.85 -5.84
CA GLY A 131 7.16 2.90 -5.99
C GLY A 131 8.00 2.77 -7.26
N LEU A 132 8.38 1.54 -7.65
CA LEU A 132 9.05 1.28 -8.92
C LEU A 132 8.17 1.67 -10.12
N MET A 133 6.89 1.32 -10.08
CA MET A 133 5.93 1.68 -11.13
C MET A 133 5.73 3.20 -11.23
N LEU A 134 5.67 3.89 -10.08
CA LEU A 134 5.57 5.34 -10.05
C LEU A 134 6.83 6.01 -10.62
N ALA A 135 8.01 5.52 -10.27
CA ALA A 135 9.28 6.01 -10.81
C ALA A 135 9.42 5.75 -12.33
N ALA A 136 8.96 4.59 -12.80
CA ALA A 136 8.91 4.26 -14.23
C ALA A 136 7.96 5.19 -14.98
N ARG A 137 6.78 5.48 -14.42
CA ARG A 137 5.81 6.43 -14.99
C ARG A 137 6.40 7.83 -15.18
N SER A 138 7.14 8.33 -14.19
CA SER A 138 7.72 9.67 -14.23
C SER A 138 9.07 9.73 -14.94
N THR A 139 9.64 8.59 -15.37
CA THR A 139 11.01 8.46 -15.90
C THR A 139 12.08 9.11 -15.00
N ALA A 140 11.75 9.29 -13.72
CA ALA A 140 12.57 10.01 -12.76
C ALA A 140 12.18 9.62 -11.33
N GLY A 141 13.17 9.35 -10.49
CA GLY A 141 13.02 9.19 -9.05
C GLY A 141 12.94 10.55 -8.37
N ASN A 142 11.73 10.98 -8.03
CA ASN A 142 11.49 12.21 -7.28
C ASN A 142 10.91 11.86 -5.89
N PRO A 143 11.56 12.25 -4.78
CA PRO A 143 11.11 11.93 -3.42
C PRO A 143 9.72 12.48 -3.05
N SER A 144 9.28 13.55 -3.72
CA SER A 144 7.96 14.14 -3.48
C SER A 144 6.85 13.41 -4.26
N LEU A 145 7.20 12.57 -5.24
CA LEU A 145 6.21 11.75 -5.95
C LEU A 145 5.71 10.66 -5.02
N GLY A 146 4.40 10.70 -4.74
CA GLY A 146 3.72 9.73 -3.89
C GLY A 146 3.22 10.29 -2.57
N ALA A 147 3.55 11.55 -2.24
CA ALA A 147 2.95 12.23 -1.09
C ALA A 147 1.42 12.24 -1.20
N GLY A 148 0.73 11.78 -0.15
CA GLY A 148 -0.72 11.70 -0.11
C GLY A 148 -1.29 10.37 -0.63
N LEU A 149 -0.50 9.55 -1.32
CA LEU A 149 -0.95 8.20 -1.73
C LEU A 149 -1.22 7.31 -0.52
N GLU A 150 -0.59 7.56 0.62
CA GLU A 150 -0.82 6.80 1.84
C GLU A 150 -2.27 6.94 2.30
N LEU A 151 -2.81 8.16 2.24
CA LEU A 151 -4.20 8.45 2.59
C LEU A 151 -5.18 7.89 1.54
N ASP A 152 -4.84 8.00 0.26
CA ASP A 152 -5.65 7.43 -0.84
C ASP A 152 -5.75 5.89 -0.73
N VAL A 153 -4.66 5.21 -0.37
CA VAL A 153 -4.64 3.75 -0.17
C VAL A 153 -5.49 3.35 1.04
N ILE A 154 -5.41 4.10 2.14
CA ILE A 154 -6.27 3.87 3.31
C ILE A 154 -7.75 4.05 2.92
N ALA A 155 -8.08 5.11 2.17
CA ALA A 155 -9.43 5.36 1.67
C ALA A 155 -9.96 4.20 0.83
N ALA A 156 -9.15 3.75 -0.15
CA ALA A 156 -9.49 2.67 -1.06
C ALA A 156 -9.80 1.36 -0.33
N VAL A 157 -8.94 0.96 0.60
CA VAL A 157 -9.08 -0.31 1.32
C VAL A 157 -10.29 -0.30 2.26
N ILE A 158 -10.62 0.85 2.85
CA ILE A 158 -11.80 1.04 3.71
C ILE A 158 -13.09 1.00 2.89
N ILE A 159 -13.15 1.74 1.78
CA ILE A 159 -14.30 1.72 0.86
C ILE A 159 -14.49 0.31 0.29
N GLY A 160 -13.40 -0.41 0.07
CA GLY A 160 -13.39 -1.82 -0.30
C GLY A 160 -13.89 -2.80 0.77
N GLY A 161 -14.29 -2.33 1.95
CA GLY A 161 -14.90 -3.14 3.00
C GLY A 161 -13.91 -3.80 3.98
N THR A 162 -12.66 -3.32 4.03
CA THR A 162 -11.69 -3.80 5.03
C THR A 162 -11.83 -3.00 6.33
N SER A 163 -11.88 -3.70 7.46
CA SER A 163 -12.01 -3.05 8.78
C SER A 163 -10.66 -2.51 9.27
N LEU A 164 -10.64 -1.25 9.73
CA LEU A 164 -9.49 -0.65 10.40
C LEU A 164 -9.16 -1.30 11.76
N PHE A 165 -10.17 -1.89 12.41
CA PHE A 165 -10.03 -2.50 13.73
C PHE A 165 -9.68 -3.99 13.64
N GLY A 166 -9.68 -4.56 12.44
CA GLY A 166 -9.29 -5.95 12.16
C GLY A 166 -10.46 -6.93 12.18
N GLY A 167 -10.16 -8.18 11.81
CA GLY A 167 -11.12 -9.29 11.80
C GLY A 167 -11.86 -9.51 10.49
N TYR A 168 -12.01 -8.47 9.65
CA TYR A 168 -12.71 -8.54 8.37
C TYR A 168 -11.98 -7.79 7.26
N GLY A 169 -12.03 -8.32 6.04
CA GLY A 169 -11.46 -7.69 4.86
C GLY A 169 -11.63 -8.53 3.60
N SER A 170 -11.43 -7.90 2.45
CA SER A 170 -11.47 -8.56 1.14
C SER A 170 -10.45 -7.94 0.21
N ILE A 171 -9.67 -8.78 -0.46
CA ILE A 171 -8.69 -8.33 -1.45
C ILE A 171 -9.41 -7.81 -2.70
N VAL A 172 -10.45 -8.50 -3.15
CA VAL A 172 -11.26 -8.06 -4.29
C VAL A 172 -11.93 -6.73 -3.99
N GLY A 173 -12.49 -6.59 -2.78
CA GLY A 173 -13.07 -5.32 -2.33
C GLY A 173 -12.04 -4.18 -2.32
N SER A 174 -10.83 -4.43 -1.83
CA SER A 174 -9.74 -3.43 -1.82
C SER A 174 -9.33 -2.98 -3.23
N VAL A 175 -9.31 -3.88 -4.21
CA VAL A 175 -9.05 -3.54 -5.62
C VAL A 175 -10.17 -2.68 -6.20
N VAL A 176 -11.43 -3.04 -5.95
CA VAL A 176 -12.59 -2.24 -6.37
C VAL A 176 -12.54 -0.85 -5.75
N GLY A 177 -12.20 -0.75 -4.45
CA GLY A 177 -12.01 0.53 -3.77
C GLY A 177 -10.87 1.36 -4.36
N ALA A 178 -9.75 0.73 -4.74
CA ALA A 178 -8.63 1.42 -5.41
C ALA A 178 -9.03 1.95 -6.80
N ILE A 179 -9.80 1.18 -7.56
CA ILE A 179 -10.36 1.63 -8.84
C ILE A 179 -11.29 2.82 -8.62
N PHE A 180 -12.14 2.78 -7.61
CA PHE A 180 -13.05 3.88 -7.29
C PHE A 180 -12.30 5.17 -6.94
N ILE A 181 -11.30 5.11 -6.05
CA ILE A 181 -10.45 6.27 -5.71
C ILE A 181 -9.70 6.79 -6.95
N GLY A 182 -9.19 5.88 -7.79
CA GLY A 182 -8.52 6.25 -9.04
C GLY A 182 -9.43 6.97 -10.04
N ILE A 183 -10.64 6.45 -10.26
CA ILE A 183 -11.65 7.06 -11.14
C ILE A 183 -12.10 8.40 -10.58
N LEU A 184 -12.28 8.53 -9.26
CA LEU A 184 -12.59 9.81 -8.62
C LEU A 184 -11.49 10.83 -8.88
N GLY A 185 -10.22 10.47 -8.68
CA GLY A 185 -9.10 11.36 -8.95
C GLY A 185 -9.07 11.83 -10.40
N PHE A 186 -9.23 10.91 -11.35
CA PHE A 186 -9.27 11.25 -12.78
C PHE A 186 -10.51 12.07 -13.14
N GLY A 187 -11.68 11.75 -12.58
CA GLY A 187 -12.93 12.47 -12.82
C GLY A 187 -12.87 13.92 -12.34
N LEU A 188 -12.35 14.16 -11.13
CA LEU A 188 -12.17 15.51 -10.59
C LEU A 188 -11.16 16.32 -11.42
N LEU A 189 -10.12 15.67 -11.94
CA LEU A 189 -9.15 16.27 -12.85
C LEU A 189 -9.82 16.71 -14.16
N VAL A 190 -10.62 15.84 -14.78
CA VAL A 190 -11.33 16.13 -16.05
C VAL A 190 -12.38 17.23 -15.87
N LEU A 191 -13.00 17.33 -14.69
CA LEU A 191 -13.90 18.42 -14.32
C LEU A 191 -13.17 19.78 -14.14
N GLY A 192 -11.85 19.81 -14.29
CA GLY A 192 -11.05 21.04 -14.18
C GLY A 192 -10.87 21.55 -12.75
N LEU A 193 -11.13 20.72 -11.74
CA LEU A 193 -10.95 21.10 -10.34
C LEU A 193 -9.46 21.14 -9.98
N SER A 194 -9.07 22.18 -9.25
CA SER A 194 -7.70 22.35 -8.78
C SER A 194 -7.29 21.22 -7.82
N THR A 195 -6.00 20.88 -7.80
CA THR A 195 -5.43 19.85 -6.92
C THR A 195 -5.80 20.09 -5.45
N SER A 196 -5.82 21.34 -5.00
CA SER A 196 -6.23 21.71 -3.63
C SER A 196 -7.68 21.31 -3.32
N ILE A 197 -8.62 21.50 -4.25
CA ILE A 197 -10.01 21.07 -4.06
C ILE A 197 -10.10 19.54 -4.07
N GLN A 198 -9.32 18.87 -4.91
CA GLN A 198 -9.27 17.41 -4.95
C GLN A 198 -8.83 16.82 -3.59
N GLU A 199 -7.83 17.40 -2.93
CA GLU A 199 -7.39 16.99 -1.59
C GLU A 199 -8.48 17.19 -0.54
N VAL A 200 -9.21 18.31 -0.58
CA VAL A 200 -10.34 18.55 0.32
C VAL A 200 -11.43 17.49 0.14
N ILE A 201 -11.80 17.18 -1.11
CA ILE A 201 -12.81 16.16 -1.41
C ILE A 201 -12.36 14.78 -0.97
N LYS A 202 -11.11 14.39 -1.28
CA LYS A 202 -10.53 13.12 -0.85
C LYS A 202 -10.52 12.98 0.68
N GLY A 203 -10.12 14.03 1.39
CA GLY A 203 -10.15 14.07 2.86
C GLY A 203 -11.56 13.88 3.43
N ALA A 204 -12.56 14.56 2.84
CA ALA A 204 -13.95 14.39 3.24
C ALA A 204 -14.45 12.96 3.03
N ILE A 205 -14.11 12.35 1.89
CA ILE A 205 -14.47 10.96 1.57
C ILE A 205 -13.87 9.99 2.60
N ILE A 206 -12.61 10.19 3.01
CA ILE A 206 -11.97 9.36 4.03
C ILE A 206 -12.73 9.43 5.35
N ILE A 207 -13.08 10.64 5.81
CA ILE A 207 -13.84 10.83 7.06
C ILE A 207 -15.19 10.10 6.99
N ILE A 208 -15.91 10.24 5.88
CA ILE A 208 -17.19 9.57 5.66
C ILE A 208 -17.02 8.05 5.66
N ALA A 209 -16.05 7.53 4.91
CA ALA A 209 -15.80 6.11 4.77
C ALA A 209 -15.42 5.46 6.12
N VAL A 210 -14.55 6.11 6.90
CA VAL A 210 -14.16 5.65 8.25
C VAL A 210 -15.36 5.69 9.20
N SER A 211 -16.18 6.74 9.14
CA SER A 211 -17.35 6.90 10.01
C SER A 211 -18.40 5.82 9.77
N LEU A 212 -18.58 5.40 8.52
CA LEU A 212 -19.49 4.31 8.15
C LEU A 212 -18.95 2.94 8.56
N ASN A 213 -17.63 2.70 8.44
CA ASN A 213 -16.98 1.44 8.82
C ASN A 213 -16.92 1.21 10.35
N ARG A 214 -17.17 2.23 11.16
CA ARG A 214 -17.17 2.10 12.64
C ARG A 214 -18.44 1.40 13.17
N ARG A 215 -19.48 1.24 12.35
CA ARG A 215 -20.73 0.55 12.70
C ARG A 215 -20.73 -0.87 12.14
#